data_AF-A0A1H0JKQ7-F1
#
_entry.id   AF-A0A1H0JKQ7-F1
#
_cell.length_a   1.000
_cell.length_b   1.000
_cell.length_c   1.000
_cell.angle_alpha   90.00
_cell.angle_beta   90.00
_cell.angle_gamma   90.00
#
_symmetry.space_group_name_H-M   'P 1'
#
loop_
_entity.id
_entity.type
_entity.pdbx_description
1 polymer ?
#
loop_
_entity_poly.entity_id
_entity_poly.type
_entity_poly.pdbx_seq_one_letter_code
_entity_poly.pdbx_strand_id
1 'polypeptide(L)'
;MSKESDKEIPQSLAAELAKNLKSEKDLSALSRELVKLTVETALGKEMEEHLGYVKHANEGRGTGNSRNTTSKKTLKGHIGEVEITTPRDRQGSFSPQFIKKG
;
A
#
# COMPACT_ATOMS: atom_id res chain seq x y z
N MET A 1 -9.16 -25.96 10.12
CA MET A 1 -9.56 -25.32 8.86
C MET A 1 -9.91 -23.89 9.20
N SER A 2 -8.97 -22.98 8.96
CA SER A 2 -9.09 -21.58 9.40
C SER A 2 -10.13 -20.87 8.55
N LYS A 3 -11.17 -20.32 9.19
CA LYS A 3 -12.16 -19.45 8.54
C LYS A 3 -11.42 -18.30 7.86
N GLU A 4 -11.65 -18.15 6.56
CA GLU A 4 -11.37 -16.91 5.84
C GLU A 4 -12.01 -15.77 6.62
N SER A 5 -11.21 -14.77 6.98
CA SER A 5 -11.71 -13.57 7.62
C SER A 5 -12.50 -12.77 6.59
N ASP A 6 -13.80 -13.03 6.48
CA ASP A 6 -14.75 -12.16 5.78
C ASP A 6 -14.76 -10.82 6.52
N LYS A 7 -13.88 -9.91 6.09
CA LYS A 7 -13.97 -8.51 6.50
C LYS A 7 -15.17 -7.93 5.75
N GLU A 8 -16.31 -7.89 6.42
CA GLU A 8 -17.51 -7.26 5.90
C GLU A 8 -17.21 -5.79 5.59
N ILE A 9 -17.21 -5.45 4.31
CA ILE A 9 -17.15 -4.06 3.87
C ILE A 9 -18.50 -3.43 4.25
N PRO A 10 -18.53 -2.38 5.08
CA PRO A 10 -19.80 -1.81 5.52
C PRO A 10 -20.56 -1.25 4.33
N GLN A 11 -21.88 -1.44 4.31
CA GLN A 11 -22.76 -0.97 3.22
C GLN A 11 -22.65 0.55 2.99
N SER A 12 -22.33 1.32 4.03
CA SER A 12 -22.07 2.76 3.92
C SER A 12 -20.89 3.07 3.01
N LEU A 13 -19.78 2.33 3.13
CA LEU A 13 -18.60 2.51 2.27
C LEU A 13 -18.90 2.08 0.84
N ALA A 14 -19.65 0.99 0.65
CA ALA A 14 -20.09 0.56 -0.67
C ALA A 14 -20.97 1.63 -1.35
N ALA A 15 -21.88 2.24 -0.60
CA ALA A 15 -22.72 3.34 -1.09
C ALA A 15 -21.88 4.59 -1.46
N GLU A 16 -20.83 4.91 -0.71
CA GLU A 16 -19.92 6.01 -1.05
C GLU A 16 -19.13 5.75 -2.32
N LEU A 17 -18.57 4.55 -2.49
CA LEU A 17 -17.84 4.18 -3.70
C LEU A 17 -18.76 4.18 -4.94
N ALA A 18 -20.01 3.73 -4.78
CA ALA A 18 -20.99 3.67 -5.88
C ALA A 18 -21.39 5.04 -6.44
N LYS A 19 -21.31 6.13 -5.66
CA LYS A 19 -21.70 7.48 -6.12
C LYS A 19 -20.95 7.94 -7.38
N ASN A 20 -19.72 7.48 -7.56
CA ASN A 20 -18.85 7.91 -8.65
C ASN A 20 -18.74 6.88 -9.79
N LEU A 21 -19.41 5.73 -9.69
CA LEU A 21 -19.35 4.67 -10.69
C LEU A 21 -20.50 4.78 -11.69
N LYS A 22 -20.17 4.90 -12.98
CA LYS A 22 -21.16 4.98 -14.07
C LYS A 22 -21.05 3.83 -15.07
N SER A 23 -19.95 3.07 -15.04
CA SER A 23 -19.67 1.99 -15.98
C SER A 23 -18.79 0.90 -15.37
N GLU A 24 -18.74 -0.27 -16.03
CA GLU A 24 -17.83 -1.36 -15.68
C GLU A 24 -16.34 -0.94 -15.76
N LYS A 25 -16.02 0.01 -16.64
CA LYS A 25 -14.67 0.57 -16.76
C LYS A 25 -14.28 1.35 -15.50
N ASP A 26 -15.22 2.10 -14.93
CA ASP A 26 -14.98 2.86 -13.69
C ASP A 26 -14.75 1.90 -12.51
N LEU A 27 -15.48 0.79 -12.47
CA LEU A 27 -15.30 -0.25 -11.45
C LEU A 27 -13.90 -0.89 -11.54
N SER A 28 -13.44 -1.19 -12.75
CA SER A 28 -12.10 -1.71 -12.98
C SER A 28 -11.00 -0.71 -12.59
N ALA A 29 -11.18 0.57 -12.94
CA ALA A 29 -10.25 1.64 -12.56
C ALA A 29 -10.17 1.81 -11.03
N LEU A 30 -11.32 1.89 -10.36
CA LEU A 30 -11.40 1.98 -8.90
C LEU A 30 -10.73 0.78 -8.23
N SER A 31 -10.96 -0.43 -8.74
CA SER A 31 -10.34 -1.64 -8.19
C SER A 31 -8.81 -1.59 -8.25
N ARG A 32 -8.24 -1.10 -9.35
CA ARG A 32 -6.79 -0.91 -9.49
C ARG A 32 -6.25 0.14 -8.53
N GLU A 33 -6.97 1.24 -8.35
CA GLU A 33 -6.60 2.30 -7.43
C GLU A 33 -6.67 1.85 -5.96
N LEU A 34 -7.72 1.12 -5.58
CA LEU A 34 -7.87 0.54 -4.25
C LEU A 34 -6.75 -0.45 -3.93
N VAL A 35 -6.39 -1.32 -4.88
CA VAL A 35 -5.26 -2.24 -4.72
C VAL A 35 -3.97 -1.45 -4.55
N LYS A 36 -3.71 -0.46 -5.40
CA LYS A 36 -2.52 0.40 -5.30
C LYS A 36 -2.43 1.05 -3.92
N LEU A 37 -3.48 1.74 -3.48
CA LEU A 37 -3.52 2.46 -2.22
C LEU A 37 -3.33 1.52 -1.03
N THR A 38 -4.00 0.37 -1.05
CA THR A 38 -3.91 -0.63 0.03
C THR A 38 -2.49 -1.17 0.15
N VAL A 39 -1.88 -1.50 -0.99
CA VAL A 39 -0.50 -1.97 -1.06
C VAL A 39 0.48 -0.91 -0.57
N GLU A 40 0.40 0.31 -1.09
CA GLU A 40 1.31 1.41 -0.71
C GLU A 40 1.18 1.74 0.78
N THR A 41 -0.04 1.70 1.32
CA THR A 41 -0.30 1.90 2.75
C THR A 41 0.30 0.78 3.60
N ALA A 42 0.14 -0.48 3.18
CA ALA A 42 0.72 -1.62 3.88
C ALA A 42 2.26 -1.53 3.91
N LEU A 43 2.89 -1.24 2.78
CA LEU A 43 4.34 -1.04 2.71
C LEU A 43 4.81 0.17 3.52
N GLY A 44 4.02 1.24 3.55
CA GLY A 44 4.28 2.41 4.39
C GLY A 44 4.31 2.05 5.88
N LYS A 45 3.36 1.23 6.34
CA LYS A 45 3.34 0.72 7.73
C LYS A 45 4.52 -0.18 8.03
N GLU A 46 4.86 -1.12 7.15
CA GLU A 46 6.08 -1.94 7.33
C GLU A 46 7.33 -1.06 7.44
N MET A 47 7.40 0.04 6.67
CA MET A 47 8.50 0.99 6.75
C MET A 47 8.52 1.78 8.08
N GLU A 48 7.34 2.10 8.63
CA GLU A 48 7.20 2.69 9.97
C GLU A 48 7.71 1.75 11.06
N GLU A 49 7.34 0.49 10.99
CA GLU A 49 7.80 -0.55 11.91
C GLU A 49 9.31 -0.77 11.79
N HIS A 50 9.85 -0.83 10.56
CA HIS A 50 11.28 -1.01 10.29
C HIS A 50 12.13 0.14 10.85
N LEU A 51 11.66 1.38 10.71
CA LEU A 51 12.37 2.56 11.20
C LEU A 51 12.08 2.91 12.66
N GLY A 52 10.97 2.41 13.22
CA GLY A 52 10.50 2.75 14.55
C GLY A 52 9.82 4.12 14.67
N TYR A 53 9.50 4.78 13.55
CA TYR A 53 8.84 6.10 13.56
C TYR A 53 8.01 6.39 12.29
N VAL A 54 6.97 7.22 12.46
CA VAL A 54 6.05 7.63 11.39
C VAL A 54 6.69 8.57 10.37
N LYS A 55 6.10 8.70 9.18
CA LYS A 55 6.61 9.64 8.18
C LYS A 55 6.64 11.07 8.73
N HIS A 56 7.77 11.78 8.56
CA HIS A 56 8.02 13.14 9.06
C HIS A 56 8.08 13.33 10.58
N ALA A 57 8.12 12.25 11.36
CA ALA A 57 8.32 12.33 12.81
C ALA A 57 9.70 12.92 13.15
N ASN A 58 9.77 13.72 14.22
CA ASN A 58 11.02 14.32 14.69
C ASN A 58 11.97 13.27 15.30
N GLU A 59 11.40 12.19 15.81
CA GLU A 59 12.03 10.99 16.36
C GLU A 59 12.98 10.34 15.35
N GLY A 60 12.75 10.53 14.05
CA GLY A 60 13.64 10.04 13.00
C GLY A 60 14.90 10.85 12.76
N ARG A 61 15.08 12.00 13.42
CA ARG A 61 16.26 12.85 13.23
C ARG A 61 17.42 12.32 14.06
N GLY A 62 18.54 12.02 13.40
CA GLY A 62 19.76 11.56 14.07
C GLY A 62 19.79 10.08 14.43
N THR A 63 18.80 9.28 14.00
CA THR A 63 18.74 7.82 14.26
C THR A 63 19.66 6.99 13.35
N GLY A 64 20.43 7.63 12.47
CA GLY A 64 21.37 6.98 11.55
C GLY A 64 20.73 6.34 10.30
N ASN A 65 19.45 5.97 10.33
CA ASN A 65 18.70 5.54 9.15
C ASN A 65 17.44 6.39 8.96
N SER A 66 17.13 6.70 7.71
CA SER A 66 15.94 7.49 7.37
C SER A 66 15.21 6.95 6.17
N ARG A 67 13.93 7.32 6.05
CA ARG A 67 13.21 7.18 4.78
C ARG A 67 14.03 7.86 3.68
N ASN A 68 14.14 7.17 2.56
CA ASN A 68 14.68 7.68 1.31
C ASN A 68 13.52 7.81 0.31
N THR A 69 13.84 8.30 -0.89
CA THR A 69 12.94 8.35 -2.04
C THR A 69 12.19 7.03 -2.27
N THR A 70 11.02 7.12 -2.92
CA THR A 70 10.24 5.95 -3.31
C THR A 70 10.74 5.40 -4.65
N SER A 71 10.52 4.10 -4.89
CA SER A 71 10.81 3.45 -6.17
C SER A 71 9.54 2.85 -6.77
N LYS A 72 9.42 2.89 -8.10
CA LYS A 72 8.26 2.35 -8.80
C LYS A 72 8.39 0.84 -8.98
N LYS A 73 7.28 0.13 -8.81
CA LYS A 73 7.17 -1.32 -9.10
C LYS A 73 5.83 -1.60 -9.76
N THR A 74 5.81 -2.44 -10.78
CA THR A 74 4.57 -2.88 -11.43
C THR A 74 4.18 -4.25 -10.87
N LEU A 75 3.01 -4.32 -10.25
CA LEU A 75 2.39 -5.57 -9.84
C LEU A 75 1.57 -6.14 -11.00
N LYS A 76 1.74 -7.42 -11.27
CA LYS A 76 0.93 -8.17 -12.24
C LYS A 76 0.00 -9.09 -11.46
N GLY A 77 -1.31 -8.88 -11.61
CA GLY A 77 -2.33 -9.69 -10.94
C GLY A 77 -3.57 -9.87 -11.80
N HIS A 78 -4.62 -10.48 -11.22
CA HIS A 78 -5.87 -10.76 -11.92
C HIS A 78 -6.63 -9.51 -12.39
N ILE A 79 -6.42 -8.37 -11.73
CA ILE A 79 -7.06 -7.08 -12.05
C ILE A 79 -6.25 -6.33 -13.14
N GLY A 80 -5.15 -6.93 -13.59
CA GLY A 80 -4.21 -6.40 -14.58
C GLY A 80 -2.91 -5.91 -13.95
N GLU A 81 -2.27 -4.97 -14.64
CA GLU A 81 -1.04 -4.33 -14.17
C GLU A 81 -1.36 -3.11 -13.30
N VAL A 82 -0.73 -3.03 -12.13
CA VAL A 82 -0.88 -1.91 -11.18
C VAL A 82 0.50 -1.35 -10.84
N GLU A 83 0.75 -0.10 -11.17
CA GLU A 83 1.96 0.60 -10.76
C GLU A 83 1.83 1.09 -9.33
N ILE A 84 2.73 0.64 -8.46
CA ILE A 84 2.83 1.03 -7.05
C ILE A 84 4.14 1.77 -6.79
N THR A 85 4.15 2.58 -5.75
CA THR A 85 5.34 3.19 -5.18
C THR A 85 5.75 2.46 -3.91
N THR A 86 7.00 2.04 -3.86
CA THR A 86 7.57 1.27 -2.74
C THR A 86 8.51 2.17 -1.95
N PRO A 87 8.38 2.21 -0.61
CA PRO A 87 9.29 2.98 0.23
C PRO A 87 10.67 2.31 0.28
N ARG A 88 11.70 3.12 0.48
CA ARG A 88 13.08 2.67 0.67
C ARG A 88 13.70 3.42 1.83
N ASP A 89 14.61 2.78 2.54
CA ASP A 89 15.44 3.42 3.57
C ASP A 89 16.80 3.84 3.00
N ARG A 90 17.48 4.76 3.68
CA ARG A 90 18.76 5.31 3.21
C ARG A 90 19.88 4.28 3.27
N GLN A 91 19.85 3.38 4.25
CA GLN A 91 20.83 2.30 4.38
C GLN A 91 20.55 1.10 3.46
N GLY A 92 19.36 1.03 2.85
CA GLY A 92 18.96 -0.09 1.98
C GLY A 92 18.64 -1.39 2.71
N SER A 93 18.54 -1.35 4.05
CA SER A 93 18.28 -2.53 4.89
C SER A 93 16.79 -2.92 4.97
N PHE A 94 15.88 -2.04 4.54
CA PHE A 94 14.45 -2.33 4.55
C PHE A 94 14.12 -3.45 3.57
N SER A 95 13.55 -4.56 4.06
CA SER A 95 13.10 -5.68 3.22
C SER A 95 11.59 -5.92 3.43
N PRO A 96 10.73 -5.40 2.53
CA PRO A 96 9.28 -5.55 2.66
C PRO A 96 8.87 -7.02 2.63
N GLN A 97 7.92 -7.38 3.50
CA GLN A 97 7.43 -8.75 3.66
C GLN A 97 6.18 -8.99 2.82
N PHE A 98 5.27 -8.02 2.79
CA PHE A 98 4.04 -8.10 2.02
C PHE A 98 4.31 -8.25 0.51
N ILE A 99 5.25 -7.48 -0.03
CA ILE A 99 5.70 -7.59 -1.42
C ILE A 99 7.22 -7.69 -1.44
N LYS A 100 7.72 -8.90 -1.67
CA LYS A 100 9.17 -9.17 -1.72
C LYS A 100 9.86 -8.32 -2.78
N LYS A 101 11.10 -7.94 -2.49
CA LYS A 101 12.01 -7.38 -3.50
C LYS A 101 12.21 -8.40 -4.63
N GLY A 102 12.28 -7.88 -5.85
CA GLY A 102 12.57 -8.65 -7.07
C GLY A 102 13.85 -8.12 -7.70
#